data_AF-A0A1S2K8G8-F1
#
_entry.id   AF-A0A1S2K8G8-F1
#
_cell.length_a   1.000
_cell.length_b   1.000
_cell.length_c   1.000
_cell.angle_alpha   90.00
_cell.angle_beta   90.00
_cell.angle_gamma   90.00
#
_symmetry.space_group_name_H-M   'P 1'
#
loop_
_entity.id
_entity.type
_entity.pdbx_description
1 polymer ?
#
loop_
_entity_poly.entity_id
_entity_poly.type
_entity_poly.pdbx_seq_one_letter_code
_entity_poly.pdbx_strand_id
1 'polypeptide(L)'
;MSDTPFGFGLPPEEPDDGDEGKKKPQGGADPFGFGGLPGGGQGGDNPFAAMFGNFNPADLGAAFQQLGQMLSYEGGPVNWDMAQQIARQTVAQGTSDGTKDASVGPAERTAVEEAVRLADLWLDGATSLPSGAGTAVAWSRAEWVEATLPAWRQLVDPVAERVGTAMGDVLPQEMQAVAGPLIGMMRSMGGAMFGQQIGHAVGALAGEVVGSTDVGLPLGPPGKAALLPLNVAAFGRDLSVPQDEVRLYLALREAAHQRLFAHVPWLRSHLFGAVEGYARGIKVDTSRLEDAVSQLDPSNPEQLQEALQQGMFQPEDTPEQKAALARLETALALVEGWVDAVVHAAAGSRLTSADALRETLRRRRASGGPAEQTFATLIGLELRPRRLRDASRLWALLGDARGVEGRDALWEHPDMLPTASDLDDPDGFVHREHLDFSELDKMLGEAAGGASRERRDEDGNGEDGGDGDRKDGPAA
;
A
#
# COMPACT_ATOMS: atom_id res chain seq x y z
N MET A 1 66.41 2.12 0.72
CA MET A 1 66.85 1.67 -0.62
C MET A 1 65.73 0.79 -1.13
N SER A 2 64.97 1.08 -2.18
CA SER A 2 65.05 1.96 -3.37
C SER A 2 63.62 1.93 -3.96
N ASP A 3 62.87 3.00 -4.24
CA ASP A 3 63.02 4.13 -5.18
C ASP A 3 62.06 4.03 -6.40
N THR A 4 60.93 4.77 -6.28
CA THR A 4 60.36 5.83 -7.18
C THR A 4 60.02 5.57 -8.68
N PRO A 5 59.32 6.48 -9.42
CA PRO A 5 58.06 7.26 -9.17
C PRO A 5 57.18 7.43 -10.48
N PHE A 6 56.39 8.52 -10.59
CA PHE A 6 55.69 9.17 -11.75
C PHE A 6 54.14 9.14 -11.68
N GLY A 7 53.37 10.23 -11.88
CA GLY A 7 53.65 11.64 -12.20
C GLY A 7 52.34 12.40 -12.50
N PHE A 8 52.20 13.62 -11.94
CA PHE A 8 51.11 14.59 -12.16
C PHE A 8 51.36 15.45 -13.41
N GLY A 9 50.30 15.94 -14.07
CA GLY A 9 50.39 16.96 -15.11
C GLY A 9 49.06 17.72 -15.40
N LEU A 10 49.03 19.01 -15.05
CA LEU A 10 48.41 20.13 -15.78
C LEU A 10 49.57 20.84 -16.54
N PRO A 11 49.42 21.68 -17.61
CA PRO A 11 48.58 22.90 -17.69
C PRO A 11 48.13 23.28 -19.17
N PRO A 12 48.14 24.54 -19.70
CA PRO A 12 47.02 25.52 -19.78
C PRO A 12 46.76 26.20 -21.17
N GLU A 13 45.72 27.05 -21.23
CA GLU A 13 45.45 28.33 -21.97
C GLU A 13 45.82 28.62 -23.46
N GLU A 14 45.04 29.57 -24.03
CA GLU A 14 44.75 30.01 -25.43
C GLU A 14 45.91 30.67 -26.22
N PRO A 15 45.69 31.09 -27.51
CA PRO A 15 45.34 32.50 -27.76
C PRO A 15 44.45 32.84 -29.02
N ASP A 16 43.65 33.89 -28.85
CA ASP A 16 43.41 35.13 -29.63
C ASP A 16 43.53 35.27 -31.18
N ASP A 17 42.50 35.97 -31.73
CA ASP A 17 42.38 36.94 -32.86
C ASP A 17 42.75 36.66 -34.34
N GLY A 18 41.86 37.14 -35.26
CA GLY A 18 42.23 37.52 -36.65
C GLY A 18 41.18 37.50 -37.79
N ASP A 19 40.36 38.56 -37.90
CA ASP A 19 39.88 39.35 -39.07
C ASP A 19 39.66 38.77 -40.50
N GLU A 20 38.50 39.10 -41.13
CA GLU A 20 38.38 39.85 -42.42
C GLU A 20 36.96 39.75 -43.04
N GLY A 21 36.37 40.91 -43.40
CA GLY A 21 35.00 41.03 -43.94
C GLY A 21 34.86 41.14 -45.47
N LYS A 22 33.60 41.15 -45.97
CA LYS A 22 33.07 42.02 -47.07
C LYS A 22 31.68 41.61 -47.61
N LYS A 23 30.87 42.65 -47.87
CA LYS A 23 29.91 42.89 -48.99
C LYS A 23 28.53 42.17 -49.06
N LYS A 24 27.46 43.01 -49.00
CA LYS A 24 26.14 42.89 -49.68
C LYS A 24 26.31 42.88 -51.23
N PRO A 25 25.33 42.48 -52.10
CA PRO A 25 23.87 42.71 -51.98
C PRO A 25 22.87 41.70 -52.62
N GLN A 26 21.57 41.99 -52.43
CA GLN A 26 20.45 41.88 -53.40
C GLN A 26 19.59 40.59 -53.51
N GLY A 27 18.32 40.73 -53.10
CA GLY A 27 17.14 40.41 -53.93
C GLY A 27 16.46 39.04 -53.74
N GLY A 28 15.20 39.04 -53.26
CA GLY A 28 14.31 37.87 -53.40
C GLY A 28 13.08 37.84 -52.48
N ALA A 29 12.06 38.63 -52.81
CA ALA A 29 10.60 38.45 -52.63
C ALA A 29 10.01 37.75 -51.37
N ASP A 30 9.15 38.52 -50.68
CA ASP A 30 8.06 38.06 -49.80
C ASP A 30 7.04 37.14 -50.50
N PRO A 31 6.31 36.31 -49.74
CA PRO A 31 4.86 36.26 -49.97
C PRO A 31 3.97 36.13 -48.71
N PHE A 32 4.35 36.63 -47.53
CA PHE A 32 3.39 36.77 -46.42
C PHE A 32 3.56 38.11 -45.69
N GLY A 33 3.06 39.17 -46.33
CA GLY A 33 3.01 40.52 -45.78
C GLY A 33 1.99 40.65 -44.65
N PHE A 34 2.47 40.91 -43.44
CA PHE A 34 1.66 41.47 -42.36
C PHE A 34 1.61 42.99 -42.55
N GLY A 35 0.75 43.42 -43.48
CA GLY A 35 0.45 44.83 -43.72
C GLY A 35 -0.45 45.38 -42.61
N GLY A 36 0.04 46.38 -41.88
CA GLY A 36 -0.75 47.11 -40.90
C GLY A 36 -1.87 47.93 -41.55
N LEU A 37 -2.95 48.15 -40.78
CA LEU A 37 -3.93 49.23 -40.90
C LEU A 37 -4.85 49.20 -39.64
N PRO A 38 -5.63 50.24 -39.34
CA PRO A 38 -5.33 51.20 -38.27
C PRO A 38 -6.43 51.25 -37.19
N GLY A 39 -6.26 52.17 -36.24
CA GLY A 39 -7.05 52.30 -35.01
C GLY A 39 -8.59 52.25 -35.12
N GLY A 40 -9.18 51.90 -33.97
CA GLY A 40 -10.55 52.27 -33.58
C GLY A 40 -11.50 51.09 -33.44
N GLY A 41 -11.67 50.58 -32.22
CA GLY A 41 -12.67 49.54 -31.93
C GLY A 41 -12.73 49.21 -30.45
N GLN A 42 -13.59 49.94 -29.76
CA GLN A 42 -13.98 49.75 -28.37
C GLN A 42 -14.77 48.43 -28.23
N GLY A 43 -14.51 47.66 -27.17
CA GLY A 43 -15.40 46.59 -26.70
C GLY A 43 -14.81 45.19 -26.74
N GLY A 44 -14.64 44.61 -25.56
CA GLY A 44 -14.32 43.19 -25.38
C GLY A 44 -13.53 42.94 -24.12
N ASP A 45 -14.19 43.12 -22.97
CA ASP A 45 -13.75 42.53 -21.70
C ASP A 45 -13.56 41.03 -21.92
N ASN A 46 -12.32 40.60 -22.17
CA ASN A 46 -11.92 39.21 -22.10
C ASN A 46 -11.43 38.97 -20.67
N PRO A 47 -12.26 38.48 -19.74
CA PRO A 47 -11.86 38.18 -18.36
C PRO A 47 -10.69 37.18 -18.31
N PHE A 48 -10.52 36.37 -19.36
CA PHE A 48 -9.36 35.48 -19.52
C PHE A 48 -8.04 36.24 -19.71
N ALA A 49 -8.00 37.33 -20.48
CA ALA A 49 -6.77 38.10 -20.71
C ALA A 49 -6.34 38.90 -19.46
N ALA A 50 -7.31 39.35 -18.66
CA ALA A 50 -7.03 40.04 -17.39
C ALA A 50 -6.46 39.09 -16.32
N MET A 51 -6.82 37.81 -16.35
CA MET A 51 -6.28 36.79 -15.44
C MET A 51 -4.80 36.48 -15.72
N PHE A 52 -4.37 36.51 -16.98
CA PHE A 52 -2.99 36.22 -17.38
C PHE A 52 -2.07 37.45 -17.43
N GLY A 53 -2.61 38.67 -17.42
CA GLY A 53 -1.83 39.91 -17.53
C GLY A 53 -1.05 40.29 -16.25
N ASN A 54 -1.34 39.67 -15.12
CA ASN A 54 -0.78 40.04 -13.81
C ASN A 54 0.24 39.03 -13.25
N PHE A 55 0.63 38.02 -14.05
CA PHE A 55 1.64 37.04 -13.66
C PHE A 55 3.04 37.48 -14.13
N ASN A 56 4.01 37.42 -13.22
CA ASN A 56 5.41 37.69 -13.52
C ASN A 56 5.91 36.68 -14.57
N PRO A 57 6.69 37.08 -15.60
CA PRO A 57 7.14 36.16 -16.65
C PRO A 57 7.92 34.93 -16.15
N ALA A 58 8.59 35.06 -14.99
CA ALA A 58 9.27 33.95 -14.33
C ALA A 58 8.31 32.96 -13.68
N ASP A 59 7.24 33.44 -13.05
CA ASP A 59 6.19 32.60 -12.45
C ASP A 59 5.34 31.91 -13.53
N LEU A 60 5.14 32.59 -14.66
CA LEU A 60 4.49 32.04 -15.85
C LEU A 60 5.32 30.90 -16.46
N GLY A 61 6.65 31.02 -16.49
CA GLY A 61 7.55 29.95 -16.95
C GLY A 61 7.51 28.71 -16.06
N ALA A 62 7.51 28.89 -14.72
CA ALA A 62 7.37 27.79 -13.77
C ALA A 62 5.99 27.13 -13.85
N ALA A 63 4.92 27.93 -13.97
CA ALA A 63 3.57 27.43 -14.17
C ALA A 63 3.44 26.66 -15.49
N PHE A 64 4.09 27.10 -16.56
CA PHE A 64 4.08 26.40 -17.85
C PHE A 64 4.88 25.10 -17.81
N GLN A 65 5.98 25.03 -17.05
CA GLN A 65 6.69 23.78 -16.81
C GLN A 65 5.87 22.79 -15.97
N GLN A 66 5.19 23.27 -14.93
CA GLN A 66 4.30 22.45 -14.10
C GLN A 66 3.09 21.96 -14.91
N LEU A 67 2.47 22.83 -15.72
CA LEU A 67 1.40 22.47 -16.65
C LEU A 67 1.91 21.52 -17.74
N GLY A 68 3.12 21.74 -18.24
CA GLY A 68 3.78 20.86 -19.20
C GLY A 68 4.01 19.46 -18.65
N GLN A 69 4.49 19.34 -17.40
CA GLN A 69 4.64 18.06 -16.69
C GLN A 69 3.28 17.38 -16.45
N MET A 70 2.26 18.18 -16.11
CA MET A 70 0.89 17.71 -15.89
C MET A 70 0.19 17.27 -17.19
N LEU A 71 0.47 17.91 -18.32
CA LEU A 71 -0.07 17.56 -19.65
C LEU A 71 0.74 16.46 -20.34
N SER A 72 2.03 16.32 -20.02
CA SER A 72 2.85 15.19 -20.47
C SER A 72 2.55 13.90 -19.72
N TYR A 73 1.82 13.99 -18.61
CA TYR A 73 1.33 12.83 -17.89
C TYR A 73 0.19 12.17 -18.69
N GLU A 74 0.55 11.19 -19.51
CA GLU A 74 -0.39 10.27 -20.16
C GLU A 74 -0.83 9.11 -19.23
N GLY A 75 -0.44 9.17 -17.95
CA GLY A 75 -0.53 8.04 -17.02
C GLY A 75 -1.91 7.82 -16.41
N GLY A 76 -2.05 6.64 -15.77
CA GLY A 76 -3.30 6.07 -15.28
C GLY A 76 -4.04 6.84 -14.16
N PRO A 77 -4.80 6.15 -13.30
CA PRO A 77 -5.78 6.79 -12.41
C PRO A 77 -5.17 7.73 -11.36
N VAL A 78 -3.88 7.59 -11.06
CA VAL A 78 -3.15 8.37 -10.05
C VAL A 78 -1.76 8.72 -10.57
N ASN A 79 -1.37 9.99 -10.46
CA ASN A 79 -0.01 10.44 -10.74
C ASN A 79 0.95 10.06 -9.59
N TRP A 80 1.47 8.84 -9.65
CA TRP A 80 2.36 8.28 -8.63
C TRP A 80 3.74 8.92 -8.56
N ASP A 81 4.23 9.50 -9.65
CA ASP A 81 5.51 10.22 -9.64
C ASP A 81 5.36 11.50 -8.81
N MET A 82 4.25 12.22 -9.01
CA MET A 82 3.92 13.38 -8.19
C MET A 82 3.62 12.99 -6.74
N ALA A 83 2.89 11.88 -6.52
CA ALA A 83 2.64 11.37 -5.18
C ALA A 83 3.94 11.07 -4.42
N GLN A 84 4.89 10.40 -5.07
CA GLN A 84 6.20 10.11 -4.51
C GLN A 84 6.98 11.40 -4.17
N GLN A 85 7.01 12.38 -5.08
CA GLN A 85 7.67 13.65 -4.84
C GLN A 85 7.08 14.39 -3.65
N ILE A 86 5.75 14.48 -3.57
CA ILE A 86 5.04 15.16 -2.48
C ILE A 86 5.21 14.41 -1.16
N ALA A 87 5.19 13.07 -1.17
CA ALA A 87 5.46 12.27 0.03
C ALA A 87 6.87 12.53 0.56
N ARG A 88 7.89 12.52 -0.32
CA ARG A 88 9.28 12.84 0.07
C ARG A 88 9.43 14.28 0.56
N GLN A 89 8.74 15.24 -0.07
CA GLN A 89 8.75 16.62 0.37
C GLN A 89 8.10 16.77 1.75
N THR A 90 6.96 16.11 1.99
CA THR A 90 6.26 16.09 3.28
C THR A 90 7.17 15.50 4.37
N VAL A 91 7.84 14.39 4.08
CA VAL A 91 8.83 13.79 4.99
C VAL A 91 9.98 14.75 5.31
N ALA A 92 10.49 15.46 4.29
CA ALA A 92 11.59 16.42 4.46
C ALA A 92 11.20 17.67 5.28
N GLN A 93 9.93 18.07 5.24
CA GLN A 93 9.40 19.16 6.07
C GLN A 93 9.39 18.78 7.55
N GLY A 94 9.23 17.50 7.87
CA GLY A 94 9.22 16.96 9.23
C GLY A 94 7.81 16.78 9.80
N THR A 95 7.73 16.13 10.96
CA THR A 95 6.47 15.89 11.69
C THR A 95 6.01 17.15 12.43
N SER A 96 4.77 17.16 12.90
CA SER A 96 4.16 18.31 13.60
C SER A 96 4.89 18.72 14.88
N ASP A 97 5.67 17.82 15.47
CA ASP A 97 6.54 18.07 16.62
C ASP A 97 7.90 18.68 16.24
N GLY A 98 8.13 18.97 14.95
CA GLY A 98 9.37 19.54 14.42
C GLY A 98 10.47 18.51 14.12
N THR A 99 10.22 17.21 14.33
CA THR A 99 11.22 16.17 14.05
C THR A 99 11.35 15.92 12.55
N LYS A 100 12.52 16.24 11.98
CA LYS A 100 12.84 15.98 10.55
C LYS A 100 13.33 14.56 10.34
N ASP A 101 13.18 14.06 9.10
CA ASP A 101 13.78 12.78 8.70
C ASP A 101 15.31 12.81 8.80
N ALA A 102 15.89 11.66 9.05
CA ALA A 102 17.33 11.49 9.22
C ALA A 102 17.80 10.21 8.53
N SER A 103 19.02 10.26 7.97
CA SER A 103 19.65 9.08 7.39
C SER A 103 19.95 8.05 8.47
N VAL A 104 19.70 6.77 8.17
CA VAL A 104 19.96 5.68 9.12
C VAL A 104 21.44 5.32 9.17
N GLY A 105 22.03 5.46 10.35
CA GLY A 105 23.45 5.19 10.61
C GLY A 105 23.78 3.70 10.82
N PRO A 106 25.08 3.31 10.79
CA PRO A 106 25.50 1.91 10.95
C PRO A 106 25.07 1.27 12.29
N ALA A 107 25.10 2.05 13.38
CA ALA A 107 24.69 1.57 14.70
C ALA A 107 23.19 1.26 14.76
N GLU A 108 22.36 2.08 14.13
CA GLU A 108 20.90 1.87 14.07
C GLU A 108 20.55 0.65 13.21
N ARG A 109 21.25 0.46 12.08
CA ARG A 109 21.11 -0.74 11.24
C ARG A 109 21.42 -2.00 12.04
N THR A 110 22.57 -2.03 12.71
CA THR A 110 23.00 -3.16 13.57
C THR A 110 21.97 -3.42 14.67
N ALA A 111 21.51 -2.36 15.35
CA ALA A 111 20.56 -2.47 16.44
C ALA A 111 19.18 -3.01 16.01
N VAL A 112 18.71 -2.66 14.81
CA VAL A 112 17.49 -3.22 14.22
C VAL A 112 17.71 -4.67 13.80
N GLU A 113 18.81 -4.98 13.13
CA GLU A 113 19.14 -6.35 12.70
C GLU A 113 19.21 -7.31 13.90
N GLU A 114 19.88 -6.91 14.98
CA GLU A 114 19.97 -7.69 16.20
C GLU A 114 18.61 -7.87 16.87
N ALA A 115 17.80 -6.81 16.95
CA ALA A 115 16.47 -6.87 17.56
C ALA A 115 15.53 -7.78 16.77
N VAL A 116 15.51 -7.69 15.43
CA VAL A 116 14.70 -8.57 14.57
C VAL A 116 15.16 -10.02 14.67
N ARG A 117 16.48 -10.27 14.65
CA ARG A 117 17.02 -11.63 14.81
C ARG A 117 16.64 -12.24 16.15
N LEU A 118 16.72 -11.46 17.24
CA LEU A 118 16.34 -11.92 18.57
C LEU A 118 14.83 -12.15 18.67
N ALA A 119 14.03 -11.23 18.10
CA ALA A 119 12.59 -11.36 18.02
C ALA A 119 12.18 -12.65 17.28
N ASP A 120 12.79 -12.93 16.14
CA ASP A 120 12.51 -14.12 15.36
C ASP A 120 12.79 -15.41 16.17
N LEU A 121 13.94 -15.48 16.86
CA LEU A 121 14.25 -16.59 17.76
C LEU A 121 13.21 -16.74 18.90
N TRP A 122 12.71 -15.64 19.44
CA TRP A 122 11.73 -15.68 20.53
C TRP A 122 10.36 -16.17 20.09
N LEU A 123 10.01 -15.96 18.82
CA LEU A 123 8.74 -16.37 18.22
C LEU A 123 8.68 -17.88 17.92
N ASP A 124 9.82 -18.58 17.83
CA ASP A 124 9.85 -20.02 17.54
C ASP A 124 9.04 -20.88 18.53
N GLY A 125 8.95 -20.46 19.79
CA GLY A 125 8.15 -21.14 20.81
C GLY A 125 6.70 -20.64 20.92
N ALA A 126 6.33 -19.59 20.19
CA ALA A 126 5.04 -18.92 20.31
C ALA A 126 4.10 -19.14 19.12
N THR A 127 4.62 -19.61 17.98
CA THR A 127 3.87 -19.93 16.76
C THR A 127 4.47 -21.14 16.05
N SER A 128 3.64 -21.93 15.37
CA SER A 128 4.08 -23.02 14.49
C SER A 128 4.54 -22.51 13.12
N LEU A 129 4.25 -21.24 12.79
CA LEU A 129 4.70 -20.63 11.54
C LEU A 129 6.23 -20.42 11.58
N PRO A 130 6.97 -20.92 10.56
CA PRO A 130 8.42 -20.72 10.49
C PRO A 130 8.80 -19.24 10.37
N SER A 131 10.09 -18.93 10.53
CA SER A 131 10.62 -17.60 10.22
C SER A 131 10.19 -17.12 8.83
N GLY A 132 9.70 -15.90 8.75
CA GLY A 132 9.20 -15.27 7.51
C GLY A 132 10.05 -14.10 7.03
N ALA A 133 10.91 -13.55 7.89
CA ALA A 133 11.79 -12.45 7.53
C ALA A 133 13.13 -12.99 7.00
N GLY A 134 13.37 -12.88 5.69
CA GLY A 134 14.65 -13.21 5.09
C GLY A 134 15.74 -12.16 5.38
N THR A 135 15.35 -10.91 5.61
CA THR A 135 16.26 -9.81 5.96
C THR A 135 15.62 -8.82 6.92
N ALA A 136 16.42 -8.29 7.85
CA ALA A 136 16.05 -7.15 8.70
C ALA A 136 16.59 -5.86 8.07
N VAL A 137 15.78 -4.80 8.04
CA VAL A 137 16.18 -3.52 7.46
C VAL A 137 15.77 -2.36 8.36
N ALA A 138 16.69 -1.41 8.55
CA ALA A 138 16.38 -0.15 9.18
C ALA A 138 16.17 0.91 8.09
N TRP A 139 15.01 1.57 8.13
CA TRP A 139 14.63 2.59 7.13
C TRP A 139 14.51 3.99 7.75
N SER A 140 14.89 5.00 6.97
CA SER A 140 14.43 6.36 7.19
C SER A 140 12.96 6.48 6.77
N ARG A 141 12.31 7.60 7.08
CA ARG A 141 10.93 7.85 6.64
C ARG A 141 10.86 7.91 5.11
N ALA A 142 11.86 8.53 4.46
CA ALA A 142 11.95 8.57 3.00
C ALA A 142 12.15 7.18 2.38
N GLU A 143 13.01 6.34 2.96
CA GLU A 143 13.20 4.95 2.50
C GLU A 143 11.90 4.12 2.66
N TRP A 144 11.13 4.34 3.73
CA TRP A 144 9.82 3.68 3.92
C TRP A 144 8.80 4.11 2.85
N VAL A 145 8.73 5.41 2.51
CA VAL A 145 7.87 5.89 1.41
C VAL A 145 8.22 5.14 0.12
N GLU A 146 9.50 5.13 -0.26
CA GLU A 146 9.94 4.49 -1.50
C GLU A 146 9.67 2.98 -1.52
N ALA A 147 9.93 2.29 -0.40
CA ALA A 147 9.75 0.85 -0.28
C ALA A 147 8.27 0.41 -0.28
N THR A 148 7.34 1.27 0.15
CA THR A 148 5.91 0.94 0.27
C THR A 148 5.05 1.41 -0.89
N LEU A 149 5.54 2.32 -1.74
CA LEU A 149 4.82 2.83 -2.92
C LEU A 149 4.19 1.74 -3.80
N PRO A 150 4.84 0.60 -4.11
CA PRO A 150 4.21 -0.46 -4.91
C PRO A 150 2.94 -1.05 -4.28
N ALA A 151 2.89 -1.15 -2.95
CA ALA A 151 1.70 -1.65 -2.26
C ALA A 151 0.59 -0.59 -2.26
N TRP A 152 0.94 0.70 -2.08
CA TRP A 152 -0.03 1.78 -2.17
C TRP A 152 -0.69 1.88 -3.54
N ARG A 153 0.08 1.68 -4.62
CA ARG A 153 -0.43 1.58 -6.00
C ARG A 153 -1.56 0.56 -6.11
N GLN A 154 -1.30 -0.66 -5.66
CA GLN A 154 -2.27 -1.76 -5.69
C GLN A 154 -3.53 -1.49 -4.87
N LEU A 155 -3.43 -0.74 -3.77
CA LEU A 155 -4.57 -0.42 -2.91
C LEU A 155 -5.42 0.74 -3.44
N VAL A 156 -4.78 1.75 -4.04
CA VAL A 156 -5.44 3.02 -4.39
C VAL A 156 -5.89 3.06 -5.85
N ASP A 157 -5.15 2.45 -6.78
CA ASP A 157 -5.49 2.47 -8.21
C ASP A 157 -6.93 1.98 -8.48
N PRO A 158 -7.42 0.86 -7.88
CA PRO A 158 -8.79 0.42 -8.11
C PRO A 158 -9.85 1.41 -7.61
N VAL A 159 -9.57 2.15 -6.54
CA VAL A 159 -10.47 3.17 -6.00
C VAL A 159 -10.50 4.38 -6.93
N ALA A 160 -9.34 4.87 -7.33
CA ALA A 160 -9.22 6.04 -8.20
C ALA A 160 -9.80 5.79 -9.60
N GLU A 161 -9.61 4.58 -10.17
CA GLU A 161 -10.27 4.18 -11.43
C GLU A 161 -11.79 4.25 -11.31
N ARG A 162 -12.36 3.69 -10.25
CA ARG A 162 -13.81 3.65 -10.04
C ARG A 162 -14.41 5.04 -9.87
N VAL A 163 -13.76 5.90 -9.10
CA VAL A 163 -14.18 7.31 -8.96
C VAL A 163 -14.10 8.04 -10.30
N GLY A 164 -13.02 7.85 -11.05
CA GLY A 164 -12.84 8.45 -12.37
C GLY A 164 -13.88 8.00 -13.39
N THR A 165 -14.21 6.70 -13.44
CA THR A 165 -15.29 6.17 -14.29
C THR A 165 -16.65 6.74 -13.89
N ALA A 166 -16.96 6.73 -12.59
CA ALA A 166 -18.26 7.18 -12.11
C ALA A 166 -18.49 8.68 -12.37
N MET A 167 -17.45 9.53 -12.34
CA MET A 167 -17.53 10.92 -12.79
C MET A 167 -17.70 11.05 -14.31
N GLY A 168 -17.09 10.17 -15.10
CA GLY A 168 -17.23 10.14 -16.56
C GLY A 168 -18.66 9.80 -17.02
N ASP A 169 -19.33 8.90 -16.29
CA ASP A 169 -20.70 8.46 -16.58
C ASP A 169 -21.75 9.56 -16.35
N VAL A 170 -21.42 10.60 -15.59
CA VAL A 170 -22.30 11.77 -15.33
C VAL A 170 -22.35 12.73 -16.53
N LEU A 171 -21.38 12.68 -17.45
CA LEU A 171 -21.35 13.59 -18.60
C LEU A 171 -22.42 13.22 -19.65
N PRO A 172 -23.27 14.17 -20.10
CA PRO A 172 -24.26 13.92 -21.14
C PRO A 172 -23.63 13.32 -22.40
N GLN A 173 -24.27 12.28 -22.97
CA GLN A 173 -23.75 11.55 -24.14
C GLN A 173 -23.47 12.47 -25.34
N GLU A 174 -24.23 13.56 -25.47
CA GLU A 174 -24.07 14.58 -26.51
C GLU A 174 -22.74 15.36 -26.39
N MET A 175 -22.21 15.51 -25.18
CA MET A 175 -20.93 16.17 -24.93
C MET A 175 -19.74 15.20 -24.96
N GLN A 176 -19.93 13.89 -24.80
CA GLN A 176 -18.83 12.92 -24.76
C GLN A 176 -18.01 12.90 -26.07
N ALA A 177 -18.64 13.08 -27.23
CA ALA A 177 -17.97 13.05 -28.53
C ALA A 177 -17.16 14.32 -28.83
N VAL A 178 -17.57 15.48 -28.30
CA VAL A 178 -16.90 16.78 -28.49
C VAL A 178 -15.91 17.06 -27.35
N ALA A 179 -16.12 16.45 -26.19
CA ALA A 179 -15.30 16.60 -25.01
C ALA A 179 -14.10 15.65 -24.96
N GLY A 180 -13.79 14.85 -25.98
CA GLY A 180 -12.67 13.89 -25.95
C GLY A 180 -11.35 14.47 -25.40
N PRO A 181 -10.85 15.60 -25.95
CA PRO A 181 -9.68 16.29 -25.39
C PRO A 181 -9.88 16.84 -23.97
N LEU A 182 -11.09 17.34 -23.66
CA LEU A 182 -11.44 17.85 -22.32
C LEU A 182 -11.53 16.72 -21.28
N ILE A 183 -12.00 15.54 -21.65
CA ILE A 183 -12.08 14.34 -20.81
C ILE A 183 -10.68 13.83 -20.51
N GLY A 184 -9.77 13.85 -21.50
CA GLY A 184 -8.35 13.55 -21.26
C GLY A 184 -7.72 14.51 -20.26
N MET A 185 -7.98 15.81 -20.40
CA MET A 185 -7.51 16.83 -19.46
C MET A 185 -8.14 16.69 -18.06
N MET A 186 -9.43 16.37 -17.96
CA MET A 186 -10.09 16.10 -16.66
C MET A 186 -9.51 14.86 -15.99
N ARG A 187 -9.18 13.80 -16.75
CA ARG A 187 -8.54 12.60 -16.23
C ARG A 187 -7.12 12.89 -15.72
N SER A 188 -6.31 13.65 -16.47
CA SER A 188 -4.97 14.02 -16.01
C SER A 188 -5.02 14.93 -14.77
N MET A 189 -5.98 15.85 -14.72
CA MET A 189 -6.23 16.69 -13.54
C MET A 189 -6.73 15.88 -12.34
N GLY A 190 -7.61 14.90 -12.54
CA GLY A 190 -8.06 13.97 -11.52
C GLY A 190 -6.90 13.13 -10.97
N GLY A 191 -6.10 12.53 -11.86
CA GLY A 191 -4.93 11.74 -11.48
C GLY A 191 -3.87 12.57 -10.75
N ALA A 192 -3.67 13.84 -11.12
CA ALA A 192 -2.84 14.77 -10.37
C ALA A 192 -3.42 15.05 -8.97
N MET A 193 -4.71 15.39 -8.85
CA MET A 193 -5.33 15.63 -7.55
C MET A 193 -5.23 14.42 -6.61
N PHE A 194 -5.49 13.21 -7.10
CA PHE A 194 -5.25 11.98 -6.35
C PHE A 194 -3.78 11.84 -5.96
N GLY A 195 -2.86 12.05 -6.91
CA GLY A 195 -1.41 11.99 -6.64
C GLY A 195 -0.99 12.93 -5.51
N GLN A 196 -1.50 14.17 -5.50
CA GLN A 196 -1.21 15.13 -4.43
C GLN A 196 -1.74 14.68 -3.07
N GLN A 197 -3.00 14.26 -3.00
CA GLN A 197 -3.63 13.83 -1.76
C GLN A 197 -2.96 12.59 -1.17
N ILE A 198 -2.69 11.58 -2.02
CA ILE A 198 -2.00 10.36 -1.62
C ILE A 198 -0.56 10.66 -1.20
N GLY A 199 0.15 11.54 -1.91
CA GLY A 199 1.50 11.96 -1.55
C GLY A 199 1.55 12.55 -0.13
N HIS A 200 0.65 13.47 0.19
CA HIS A 200 0.57 14.04 1.55
C HIS A 200 0.23 12.98 2.60
N ALA A 201 -0.74 12.11 2.31
CA ALA A 201 -1.17 11.10 3.27
C ALA A 201 -0.07 10.05 3.55
N VAL A 202 0.60 9.55 2.51
CA VAL A 202 1.74 8.62 2.64
C VAL A 202 2.92 9.29 3.34
N GLY A 203 3.22 10.55 3.01
CA GLY A 203 4.28 11.32 3.68
C GLY A 203 4.00 11.57 5.16
N ALA A 204 2.74 11.86 5.52
CA ALA A 204 2.32 12.01 6.91
C ALA A 204 2.37 10.68 7.67
N LEU A 205 1.91 9.58 7.05
CA LEU A 205 1.96 8.23 7.62
C LEU A 205 3.40 7.80 7.94
N ALA A 206 4.35 8.11 7.05
CA ALA A 206 5.77 7.83 7.27
C ALA A 206 6.32 8.49 8.55
N GLY A 207 5.71 9.58 9.02
CA GLY A 207 6.03 10.23 10.28
C GLY A 207 5.53 9.50 11.53
N GLU A 208 4.54 8.62 11.39
CA GLU A 208 3.86 7.95 12.50
C GLU A 208 4.27 6.46 12.62
N VAL A 209 4.43 5.76 11.50
CA VAL A 209 4.75 4.33 11.50
C VAL A 209 6.15 4.03 12.05
N VAL A 210 6.27 2.99 12.86
CA VAL A 210 7.52 2.42 13.38
C VAL A 210 8.01 1.22 12.57
N GLY A 211 7.18 0.60 11.73
CA GLY A 211 7.52 -0.55 10.88
C GLY A 211 6.76 -0.62 9.54
N SER A 212 6.93 -1.72 8.80
CA SER A 212 6.29 -1.90 7.48
C SER A 212 4.86 -2.44 7.53
N THR A 213 4.47 -3.00 8.67
CA THR A 213 3.19 -3.70 8.87
C THR A 213 2.22 -2.94 9.78
N ASP A 214 2.59 -1.71 10.17
CA ASP A 214 1.88 -0.86 11.12
C ASP A 214 0.52 -0.34 10.67
N VAL A 215 0.03 -0.69 9.49
CA VAL A 215 -1.36 -0.41 9.07
C VAL A 215 -2.19 -1.69 8.94
N GLY A 216 -1.67 -2.82 9.43
CA GLY A 216 -2.30 -4.15 9.33
C GLY A 216 -2.17 -4.79 7.94
N LEU A 217 -1.53 -4.10 6.99
CA LEU A 217 -1.27 -4.57 5.62
C LEU A 217 0.23 -4.78 5.39
N PRO A 218 0.62 -5.77 4.56
CA PRO A 218 2.01 -6.00 4.18
C PRO A 218 2.45 -4.99 3.11
N LEU A 219 2.83 -3.78 3.55
CA LEU A 219 3.20 -2.70 2.64
C LEU A 219 4.62 -2.81 2.11
N GLY A 220 5.53 -3.38 2.90
CA GLY A 220 6.93 -3.57 2.51
C GLY A 220 7.13 -4.69 1.48
N PRO A 221 8.33 -4.77 0.85
CA PRO A 221 8.69 -5.90 0.01
C PRO A 221 8.65 -7.22 0.81
N PRO A 222 8.24 -8.33 0.18
CA PRO A 222 8.19 -9.64 0.86
C PRO A 222 9.52 -10.03 1.52
N GLY A 223 9.45 -10.58 2.72
CA GLY A 223 10.61 -11.09 3.45
C GLY A 223 11.52 -10.02 4.05
N LYS A 224 11.11 -8.74 4.06
CA LYS A 224 11.84 -7.65 4.70
C LYS A 224 11.11 -7.18 5.95
N ALA A 225 11.65 -7.55 7.13
CA ALA A 225 11.21 -6.98 8.39
C ALA A 225 11.84 -5.60 8.56
N ALA A 226 11.03 -4.54 8.51
CA ALA A 226 11.53 -3.17 8.56
C ALA A 226 11.13 -2.45 9.84
N LEU A 227 12.07 -1.72 10.43
CA LEU A 227 11.82 -0.76 11.50
C LEU A 227 12.36 0.61 11.12
N LEU A 228 11.71 1.68 11.61
CA LEU A 228 12.16 3.07 11.44
C LEU A 228 12.78 3.55 12.76
N PRO A 229 14.12 3.53 12.92
CA PRO A 229 14.78 3.81 14.20
C PRO A 229 14.39 5.15 14.83
N LEU A 230 14.27 6.19 13.99
CA LEU A 230 13.83 7.52 14.42
C LEU A 230 12.43 7.49 15.05
N ASN A 231 11.49 6.77 14.43
CA ASN A 231 10.11 6.68 14.92
C ASN A 231 10.02 5.72 16.12
N VAL A 232 10.83 4.66 16.16
CA VAL A 232 10.97 3.77 17.33
C VAL A 232 11.50 4.53 18.55
N ALA A 233 12.46 5.44 18.36
CA ALA A 233 12.96 6.32 19.41
C ALA A 233 11.90 7.34 19.86
N ALA A 234 11.16 7.94 18.93
CA ALA A 234 10.06 8.84 19.25
C ALA A 234 8.94 8.13 20.03
N PHE A 235 8.60 6.89 19.64
CA PHE A 235 7.58 6.08 20.32
C PHE A 235 7.97 5.75 21.78
N GLY A 236 9.25 5.50 22.05
CA GLY A 236 9.73 5.15 23.40
C GLY A 236 9.91 6.34 24.36
N ARG A 237 9.98 7.58 23.85
CA ARG A 237 10.43 8.77 24.59
C ARG A 237 9.70 9.01 25.92
N ASP A 238 8.39 8.80 25.94
CA ASP A 238 7.53 9.13 27.09
C ASP A 238 7.04 7.90 27.87
N LEU A 239 7.53 6.70 27.53
CA LEU A 239 7.03 5.45 28.11
C LEU A 239 7.76 5.04 29.41
N SER A 240 8.86 5.72 29.78
CA SER A 240 9.75 5.29 30.87
C SER A 240 10.22 3.83 30.73
N VAL A 241 10.30 3.33 29.49
CA VAL A 241 10.75 1.98 29.14
C VAL A 241 12.11 2.07 28.44
N PRO A 242 13.07 1.16 28.71
CA PRO A 242 14.34 1.14 28.00
C PRO A 242 14.16 1.03 26.48
N GLN A 243 14.90 1.84 25.72
CA GLN A 243 14.77 1.92 24.27
C GLN A 243 14.97 0.58 23.55
N ASP A 244 15.81 -0.30 24.10
CA ASP A 244 16.05 -1.63 23.55
C ASP A 244 14.86 -2.58 23.77
N GLU A 245 14.14 -2.47 24.90
CA GLU A 245 12.89 -3.22 25.11
C GLU A 245 11.79 -2.74 24.16
N VAL A 246 11.69 -1.42 23.94
CA VAL A 246 10.78 -0.84 22.95
C VAL A 246 11.08 -1.40 21.56
N ARG A 247 12.35 -1.34 21.14
CA ARG A 247 12.78 -1.82 19.82
C ARG A 247 12.51 -3.31 19.66
N LEU A 248 12.85 -4.13 20.66
CA LEU A 248 12.63 -5.58 20.62
C LEU A 248 11.14 -5.94 20.58
N TYR A 249 10.30 -5.24 21.35
CA TYR A 249 8.86 -5.47 21.32
C TYR A 249 8.25 -5.14 19.95
N LEU A 250 8.67 -4.03 19.33
CA LEU A 250 8.23 -3.67 17.98
C LEU A 250 8.79 -4.65 16.93
N ALA A 251 10.03 -5.13 17.10
CA ALA A 251 10.61 -6.16 16.26
C ALA A 251 9.85 -7.49 16.33
N LEU A 252 9.36 -7.90 17.52
CA LEU A 252 8.51 -9.07 17.70
C LEU A 252 7.22 -8.96 16.89
N ARG A 253 6.58 -7.78 16.89
CA ARG A 253 5.36 -7.54 16.11
C ARG A 253 5.62 -7.57 14.62
N GLU A 254 6.67 -6.88 14.15
CA GLU A 254 7.03 -6.87 12.74
C GLU A 254 7.38 -8.30 12.28
N ALA A 255 8.21 -9.03 13.02
CA ALA A 255 8.58 -10.41 12.68
C ALA A 255 7.38 -11.36 12.67
N ALA A 256 6.44 -11.23 13.62
CA ALA A 256 5.20 -12.02 13.64
C ALA A 256 4.35 -11.77 12.37
N HIS A 257 4.17 -10.51 11.96
CA HIS A 257 3.49 -10.21 10.69
C HIS A 257 4.23 -10.83 9.50
N GLN A 258 5.57 -10.74 9.45
CA GLN A 258 6.34 -11.34 8.36
C GLN A 258 6.16 -12.86 8.31
N ARG A 259 6.13 -13.57 9.45
CA ARG A 259 5.82 -15.00 9.50
C ARG A 259 4.43 -15.29 8.93
N LEU A 260 3.43 -14.52 9.36
CA LEU A 260 2.06 -14.70 8.89
C LEU A 260 1.95 -14.52 7.37
N PHE A 261 2.41 -13.38 6.84
CA PHE A 261 2.28 -13.09 5.41
C PHE A 261 3.19 -13.96 4.52
N ALA A 262 4.30 -14.48 5.05
CA ALA A 262 5.16 -15.40 4.31
C ALA A 262 4.53 -16.81 4.18
N HIS A 263 3.83 -17.28 5.22
CA HIS A 263 3.34 -18.66 5.28
C HIS A 263 1.84 -18.81 5.03
N VAL A 264 1.09 -17.70 4.93
CA VAL A 264 -0.34 -17.67 4.59
C VAL A 264 -0.55 -16.99 3.24
N PRO A 265 -0.33 -17.71 2.11
CA PRO A 265 -0.23 -17.10 0.78
C PRO A 265 -1.54 -16.46 0.28
N TRP A 266 -2.69 -16.92 0.78
CA TRP A 266 -4.00 -16.36 0.43
C TRP A 266 -4.31 -15.06 1.17
N LEU A 267 -3.64 -14.76 2.28
CA LEU A 267 -4.01 -13.63 3.15
C LEU A 267 -3.83 -12.28 2.44
N ARG A 268 -2.73 -12.11 1.70
CA ARG A 268 -2.49 -10.87 0.95
C ARG A 268 -3.58 -10.64 -0.09
N SER A 269 -3.90 -11.65 -0.90
CA SER A 269 -4.94 -11.52 -1.93
C SER A 269 -6.33 -11.33 -1.31
N HIS A 270 -6.60 -11.94 -0.16
CA HIS A 270 -7.84 -11.75 0.57
C HIS A 270 -8.02 -10.31 1.05
N LEU A 271 -7.00 -9.72 1.71
CA LEU A 271 -7.04 -8.34 2.19
C LEU A 271 -7.16 -7.34 1.03
N PHE A 272 -6.33 -7.48 -0.01
CA PHE A 272 -6.35 -6.57 -1.17
C PHE A 272 -7.63 -6.74 -1.99
N GLY A 273 -8.14 -7.97 -2.13
CA GLY A 273 -9.42 -8.25 -2.79
C GLY A 273 -10.62 -7.69 -2.02
N ALA A 274 -10.55 -7.59 -0.70
CA ALA A 274 -11.59 -6.93 0.09
C ALA A 274 -11.62 -5.41 -0.18
N VAL A 275 -10.45 -4.76 -0.32
CA VAL A 275 -10.32 -3.35 -0.74
C VAL A 275 -10.87 -3.16 -2.16
N GLU A 276 -10.52 -4.02 -3.10
CA GLU A 276 -11.08 -3.98 -4.46
C GLU A 276 -12.60 -4.21 -4.47
N GLY A 277 -13.09 -5.11 -3.63
CA GLY A 277 -14.52 -5.34 -3.43
C GLY A 277 -15.26 -4.10 -2.92
N TYR A 278 -14.66 -3.38 -1.99
CA TYR A 278 -15.16 -2.09 -1.51
C TYR A 278 -15.17 -1.05 -2.64
N ALA A 279 -14.07 -0.92 -3.38
CA ALA A 279 -13.94 0.00 -4.51
C ALA A 279 -15.00 -0.23 -5.60
N ARG A 280 -15.30 -1.50 -5.92
CA ARG A 280 -16.34 -1.88 -6.90
C ARG A 280 -17.75 -1.45 -6.49
N GLY A 281 -18.01 -1.30 -5.20
CA GLY A 281 -19.30 -0.85 -4.69
C GLY A 281 -19.49 0.66 -4.75
N ILE A 282 -18.44 1.45 -5.07
CA ILE A 282 -18.53 2.90 -5.22
C ILE A 282 -19.43 3.22 -6.41
N LYS A 283 -20.58 3.83 -6.13
CA LYS A 283 -21.53 4.34 -7.13
C LYS A 283 -21.77 5.82 -6.86
N VAL A 284 -21.79 6.63 -7.92
CA VAL A 284 -22.27 8.01 -7.82
C VAL A 284 -23.78 7.99 -7.78
N ASP A 285 -24.37 8.60 -6.75
CA ASP A 285 -25.81 8.78 -6.67
C ASP A 285 -26.22 9.90 -7.62
N THR A 286 -26.52 9.54 -8.86
CA THR A 286 -26.94 10.48 -9.91
C THR A 286 -28.26 11.17 -9.55
N SER A 287 -29.12 10.56 -8.74
CA SER A 287 -30.40 11.15 -8.34
C SER A 287 -30.20 12.34 -7.40
N ARG A 288 -29.25 12.23 -6.45
CA ARG A 288 -28.85 13.37 -5.63
C ARG A 288 -28.13 14.45 -6.41
N LEU A 289 -27.36 14.05 -7.41
CA LEU A 289 -26.69 15.00 -8.29
C LEU A 289 -27.71 15.81 -9.09
N GLU A 290 -28.73 15.15 -9.64
CA GLU A 290 -29.87 15.78 -10.32
C GLU A 290 -30.66 16.69 -9.36
N ASP A 291 -30.97 16.23 -8.15
CA ASP A 291 -31.66 17.01 -7.13
C ASP A 291 -30.85 18.25 -6.70
N ALA A 292 -29.53 18.10 -6.54
CA ALA A 292 -28.65 19.21 -6.16
C ALA A 292 -28.48 20.21 -7.30
N VAL A 293 -28.31 19.74 -8.54
CA VAL A 293 -28.25 20.59 -9.74
C VAL A 293 -29.58 21.30 -9.98
N SER A 294 -30.72 20.66 -9.69
CA SER A 294 -32.04 21.31 -9.79
C SER A 294 -32.26 22.42 -8.76
N GLN A 295 -31.54 22.36 -7.63
CA GLN A 295 -31.58 23.36 -6.57
C GLN A 295 -30.52 24.45 -6.71
N LEU A 296 -29.54 24.25 -7.59
CA LEU A 296 -28.50 25.23 -7.88
C LEU A 296 -29.04 26.33 -8.79
N ASP A 297 -29.05 27.56 -8.27
CA ASP A 297 -29.35 28.74 -9.07
C ASP A 297 -28.15 29.07 -9.99
N PRO A 298 -28.31 29.00 -11.33
CA PRO A 298 -27.23 29.29 -12.29
C PRO A 298 -26.68 30.72 -12.18
N SER A 299 -27.39 31.63 -11.51
CA SER A 299 -26.98 33.00 -11.30
C SER A 299 -26.08 33.20 -10.06
N ASN A 300 -25.89 32.17 -9.23
CA ASN A 300 -25.15 32.27 -7.97
C ASN A 300 -23.99 31.26 -7.87
N PRO A 301 -22.82 31.56 -8.49
CA PRO A 301 -21.67 30.65 -8.53
C PRO A 301 -21.05 30.34 -7.16
N GLU A 302 -21.33 31.15 -6.13
CA GLU A 302 -20.84 30.93 -4.76
C GLU A 302 -21.56 29.74 -4.09
N GLN A 303 -22.85 29.50 -4.38
CA GLN A 303 -23.59 28.33 -3.88
C GLN A 303 -23.05 27.03 -4.43
N LEU A 304 -22.62 27.01 -5.69
CA LEU A 304 -21.99 25.83 -6.29
C LEU A 304 -20.68 25.51 -5.57
N GLN A 305 -19.90 26.53 -5.23
CA GLN A 305 -18.62 26.37 -4.54
C GLN A 305 -18.79 25.87 -3.09
N GLU A 306 -19.79 26.38 -2.36
CA GLU A 306 -20.14 25.88 -1.02
C GLU A 306 -20.69 24.45 -1.06
N ALA A 307 -21.57 24.13 -2.00
CA ALA A 307 -22.21 22.83 -2.05
C ALA A 307 -21.24 21.72 -2.52
N LEU A 308 -20.27 22.06 -3.40
CA LEU A 308 -19.12 21.20 -3.71
C LEU A 308 -18.24 20.94 -2.47
N GLN A 309 -18.03 21.95 -1.63
CA GLN A 309 -17.25 21.83 -0.39
C GLN A 309 -18.00 21.06 0.72
N GLN A 310 -19.33 21.11 0.74
CA GLN A 310 -20.18 20.40 1.71
C GLN A 310 -20.40 18.92 1.40
N GLY A 311 -19.73 18.37 0.38
CA GLY A 311 -19.78 16.93 0.11
C GLY A 311 -21.02 16.51 -0.66
N MET A 312 -21.55 17.34 -1.56
CA MET A 312 -22.59 16.96 -2.56
C MET A 312 -22.26 15.65 -3.33
N PHE A 313 -21.00 15.23 -3.30
CA PHE A 313 -20.46 14.05 -3.96
C PHE A 313 -20.09 12.91 -3.00
N GLN A 314 -20.39 12.98 -1.69
CA GLN A 314 -20.12 11.86 -0.79
C GLN A 314 -21.07 10.71 -1.10
N PRO A 315 -20.58 9.58 -1.65
CA PRO A 315 -21.42 8.40 -1.87
C PRO A 315 -21.89 7.89 -0.51
N GLU A 316 -23.16 7.53 -0.38
CA GLU A 316 -23.57 6.73 0.77
C GLU A 316 -23.06 5.30 0.60
N ASP A 317 -22.51 4.74 1.68
CA ASP A 317 -22.05 3.36 1.66
C ASP A 317 -23.22 2.41 1.34
N THR A 318 -23.15 1.82 0.15
CA THR A 318 -24.07 0.77 -0.29
C THR A 318 -24.01 -0.43 0.67
N PRO A 319 -25.08 -1.27 0.75
CA PRO A 319 -25.03 -2.50 1.54
C PRO A 319 -23.84 -3.39 1.18
N GLU A 320 -23.46 -3.43 -0.10
CA GLU A 320 -22.30 -4.16 -0.59
C GLU A 320 -20.97 -3.57 -0.07
N GLN A 321 -20.83 -2.23 -0.07
CA GLN A 321 -19.67 -1.53 0.51
C GLN A 321 -19.56 -1.79 2.02
N LYS A 322 -20.67 -1.67 2.75
CA LYS A 322 -20.70 -1.97 4.20
C LYS A 322 -20.27 -3.41 4.49
N ALA A 323 -20.73 -4.37 3.69
CA ALA A 323 -20.34 -5.76 3.83
C ALA A 323 -18.86 -5.99 3.48
N ALA A 324 -18.33 -5.32 2.44
CA ALA A 324 -16.91 -5.39 2.10
C ALA A 324 -16.01 -4.78 3.17
N LEU A 325 -16.40 -3.61 3.71
CA LEU A 325 -15.72 -2.95 4.81
C LEU A 325 -15.72 -3.85 6.06
N ALA A 326 -16.88 -4.39 6.45
CA ALA A 326 -16.97 -5.29 7.61
C ALA A 326 -16.07 -6.54 7.48
N ARG A 327 -15.97 -7.11 6.27
CA ARG A 327 -15.04 -8.22 5.99
C ARG A 327 -13.58 -7.79 6.15
N LEU A 328 -13.20 -6.63 5.59
CA LEU A 328 -11.84 -6.10 5.73
C LEU A 328 -11.49 -5.81 7.19
N GLU A 329 -12.38 -5.12 7.93
CA GLU A 329 -12.21 -4.82 9.35
C GLU A 329 -12.03 -6.09 10.18
N THR A 330 -12.83 -7.13 9.89
CA THR A 330 -12.73 -8.43 10.57
C THR A 330 -11.39 -9.10 10.26
N ALA A 331 -10.97 -9.15 8.99
CA ALA A 331 -9.71 -9.75 8.60
C ALA A 331 -8.50 -9.03 9.23
N LEU A 332 -8.49 -7.69 9.22
CA LEU A 332 -7.45 -6.89 9.88
C LEU A 332 -7.44 -7.10 11.40
N ALA A 333 -8.62 -7.23 12.02
CA ALA A 333 -8.72 -7.51 13.46
C ALA A 333 -8.15 -8.89 13.80
N LEU A 334 -8.41 -9.90 12.97
CA LEU A 334 -7.87 -11.25 13.16
C LEU A 334 -6.35 -11.28 13.00
N VAL A 335 -5.80 -10.62 11.99
CA VAL A 335 -4.33 -10.49 11.81
C VAL A 335 -3.70 -9.87 13.05
N GLU A 336 -4.20 -8.70 13.45
CA GLU A 336 -3.62 -7.95 14.58
C GLU A 336 -3.82 -8.66 15.93
N GLY A 337 -4.98 -9.32 16.12
CA GLY A 337 -5.26 -10.13 17.30
C GLY A 337 -4.35 -11.35 17.41
N TRP A 338 -4.04 -12.00 16.29
CA TRP A 338 -3.12 -13.13 16.26
C TRP A 338 -1.69 -12.66 16.58
N VAL A 339 -1.23 -11.57 15.97
CA VAL A 339 0.07 -10.98 16.27
C VAL A 339 0.18 -10.61 17.74
N ASP A 340 -0.86 -10.00 18.30
CA ASP A 340 -0.90 -9.65 19.72
C ASP A 340 -0.80 -10.89 20.64
N ALA A 341 -1.51 -11.98 20.32
CA ALA A 341 -1.44 -13.23 21.09
C ALA A 341 -0.04 -13.88 21.00
N VAL A 342 0.53 -13.98 19.80
CA VAL A 342 1.86 -14.56 19.57
C VAL A 342 2.96 -13.74 20.26
N VAL A 343 2.92 -12.41 20.12
CA VAL A 343 3.91 -11.52 20.74
C VAL A 343 3.77 -11.54 22.25
N HIS A 344 2.55 -11.59 22.79
CA HIS A 344 2.35 -11.73 24.24
C HIS A 344 2.97 -13.03 24.78
N ALA A 345 2.75 -14.16 24.10
CA ALA A 345 3.36 -15.43 24.46
C ALA A 345 4.89 -15.41 24.36
N ALA A 346 5.46 -14.75 23.33
CA ALA A 346 6.90 -14.66 23.13
C ALA A 346 7.61 -13.69 24.11
N ALA A 347 6.94 -12.60 24.50
CA ALA A 347 7.51 -11.51 25.30
C ALA A 347 7.22 -11.62 26.80
N GLY A 348 6.06 -12.16 27.20
CA GLY A 348 5.49 -11.96 28.53
C GLY A 348 6.38 -12.37 29.70
N SER A 349 7.15 -13.45 29.57
CA SER A 349 8.08 -13.90 30.61
C SER A 349 9.51 -13.34 30.47
N ARG A 350 9.79 -12.57 29.42
CA ARG A 350 11.15 -12.15 29.03
C ARG A 350 11.33 -10.63 29.08
N LEU A 351 10.27 -9.86 28.87
CA LEU A 351 10.28 -8.41 28.90
C LEU A 351 9.40 -7.90 30.04
N THR A 352 10.02 -7.25 31.02
CA THR A 352 9.32 -6.64 32.16
C THR A 352 8.27 -5.63 31.70
N SER A 353 8.56 -4.91 30.60
CA SER A 353 7.68 -3.86 30.09
C SER A 353 6.65 -4.35 29.05
N ALA A 354 6.55 -5.66 28.81
CA ALA A 354 5.72 -6.22 27.73
C ALA A 354 4.25 -5.76 27.80
N ASP A 355 3.62 -5.84 28.99
CA ASP A 355 2.21 -5.47 29.15
C ASP A 355 1.99 -3.96 28.99
N ALA A 356 2.93 -3.13 29.45
CA ALA A 356 2.88 -1.68 29.28
C ALA A 356 3.00 -1.28 27.80
N LEU A 357 3.90 -1.92 27.06
CA LEU A 357 4.08 -1.72 25.62
C LEU A 357 2.86 -2.20 24.83
N ARG A 358 2.31 -3.38 25.19
CA ARG A 358 1.08 -3.94 24.62
C ARG A 358 -0.09 -2.97 24.77
N GLU A 359 -0.33 -2.48 25.99
CA GLU A 359 -1.42 -1.53 26.26
C GLU A 359 -1.21 -0.19 25.55
N THR A 360 0.03 0.30 25.47
CA THR A 360 0.36 1.54 24.74
C THR A 360 0.00 1.43 23.26
N LEU A 361 0.42 0.35 22.60
CA LEU A 361 0.08 0.09 21.19
C LEU A 361 -1.42 -0.08 20.98
N ARG A 362 -2.09 -0.79 21.89
CA ARG A 362 -3.54 -1.00 21.82
C ARG A 362 -4.31 0.32 21.91
N ARG A 363 -3.86 1.27 22.75
CA ARG A 363 -4.43 2.63 22.83
C ARG A 363 -4.18 3.42 21.56
N ARG A 364 -2.93 3.38 21.06
CA ARG A 364 -2.55 4.07 19.83
C ARG A 364 -3.35 3.58 18.63
N ARG A 365 -3.58 2.26 18.53
CA ARG A 365 -4.45 1.67 17.50
C ARG A 365 -5.92 2.06 17.65
N ALA A 366 -6.43 2.12 18.87
CA ALA A 366 -7.81 2.52 19.12
C ALA A 366 -8.06 4.01 18.80
N SER A 367 -7.11 4.90 19.08
CA SER A 367 -7.22 6.33 18.73
C SER A 367 -6.90 6.61 17.26
N GLY A 368 -6.02 5.80 16.66
CA GLY A 368 -5.32 6.09 15.40
C GLY A 368 -4.45 7.34 15.49
N GLY A 369 -3.62 7.53 14.47
CA GLY A 369 -2.88 8.77 14.27
C GLY A 369 -3.58 9.75 13.33
N PRO A 370 -3.31 11.06 13.42
CA PRO A 370 -3.84 12.06 12.49
C PRO A 370 -3.61 11.74 11.01
N ALA A 371 -2.46 11.16 10.67
CA ALA A 371 -2.15 10.79 9.28
C ALA A 371 -3.04 9.62 8.78
N GLU A 372 -3.27 8.62 9.64
CA GLU A 372 -4.15 7.48 9.32
C GLU A 372 -5.60 7.91 9.12
N GLN A 373 -6.10 8.84 9.94
CA GLN A 373 -7.45 9.42 9.77
C GLN A 373 -7.57 10.23 8.47
N THR A 374 -6.53 10.98 8.12
CA THR A 374 -6.48 11.74 6.87
C THR A 374 -6.52 10.79 5.67
N PHE A 375 -5.70 9.73 5.68
CA PHE A 375 -5.69 8.70 4.63
C PHE A 375 -7.06 7.99 4.51
N ALA A 376 -7.66 7.62 5.65
CA ALA A 376 -8.97 6.97 5.66
C ALA A 376 -10.06 7.86 5.07
N THR A 377 -10.01 9.16 5.34
CA THR A 377 -10.95 10.14 4.76
C THR A 377 -10.78 10.28 3.25
N LEU A 378 -9.53 10.24 2.76
CA LEU A 378 -9.23 10.40 1.34
C LEU A 378 -9.67 9.22 0.48
N ILE A 379 -9.50 7.99 0.99
CA ILE A 379 -9.85 6.77 0.26
C ILE A 379 -11.27 6.29 0.63
N GLY A 380 -11.88 6.91 1.64
CA GLY A 380 -13.15 6.48 2.21
C GLY A 380 -13.05 5.12 2.90
N LEU A 381 -11.86 4.70 3.32
CA LEU A 381 -11.61 3.38 3.87
C LEU A 381 -10.80 3.46 5.16
N GLU A 382 -11.41 3.03 6.26
CA GLU A 382 -10.72 2.93 7.54
C GLU A 382 -10.03 1.57 7.68
N LEU A 383 -8.69 1.57 7.64
CA LEU A 383 -7.87 0.35 7.80
C LEU A 383 -7.68 -0.06 9.27
N ARG A 384 -8.41 0.56 10.20
CA ARG A 384 -8.28 0.28 11.63
C ARG A 384 -9.21 -0.85 12.06
N PRO A 385 -8.70 -1.89 12.73
CA PRO A 385 -9.56 -2.94 13.25
C PRO A 385 -10.32 -2.44 14.49
N ARG A 386 -11.63 -2.18 14.32
CA ARG A 386 -12.53 -1.79 15.42
C ARG A 386 -12.62 -2.84 16.53
N ARG A 387 -12.39 -4.10 16.17
CA ARG A 387 -12.59 -5.29 17.03
C ARG A 387 -11.30 -5.93 17.52
N LEU A 388 -10.22 -5.16 17.61
CA LEU A 388 -8.90 -5.66 18.02
C LEU A 388 -8.94 -6.42 19.35
N ARG A 389 -9.63 -5.88 20.37
CA ARG A 389 -9.73 -6.51 21.69
C ARG A 389 -10.42 -7.88 21.62
N ASP A 390 -11.51 -7.96 20.85
CA ASP A 390 -12.29 -9.19 20.70
C ASP A 390 -11.44 -10.26 20.00
N ALA A 391 -10.75 -9.88 18.92
CA ALA A 391 -9.86 -10.77 18.19
C ALA A 391 -8.69 -11.25 19.05
N SER A 392 -8.01 -10.35 19.77
CA SER A 392 -6.95 -10.71 20.72
C SER A 392 -7.44 -11.70 21.78
N ARG A 393 -8.65 -11.49 22.33
CA ARG A 393 -9.26 -12.41 23.30
C ARG A 393 -9.52 -13.78 22.68
N LEU A 394 -10.09 -13.81 21.47
CA LEU A 394 -10.36 -15.06 20.77
C LEU A 394 -9.07 -15.86 20.52
N TRP A 395 -8.02 -15.23 20.01
CA TRP A 395 -6.75 -15.90 19.76
C TRP A 395 -6.06 -16.40 21.02
N ALA A 396 -6.19 -15.67 22.14
CA ALA A 396 -5.71 -16.14 23.44
C ALA A 396 -6.46 -17.41 23.89
N LEU A 397 -7.80 -17.40 23.84
CA LEU A 397 -8.62 -18.57 24.19
C LEU A 397 -8.33 -19.78 23.29
N LEU A 398 -8.12 -19.55 21.98
CA LEU A 398 -7.72 -20.61 21.05
C LEU A 398 -6.37 -21.21 21.42
N GLY A 399 -5.39 -20.37 21.79
CA GLY A 399 -4.08 -20.82 22.26
C GLY A 399 -4.18 -21.67 23.54
N ASP A 400 -5.00 -21.23 24.50
CA ASP A 400 -5.21 -21.94 25.76
C ASP A 400 -5.93 -23.28 25.57
N ALA A 401 -6.93 -23.33 24.68
CA ALA A 401 -7.78 -24.51 24.47
C ALA A 401 -7.21 -25.53 23.48
N ARG A 402 -6.55 -25.07 22.41
CA ARG A 402 -6.10 -25.90 21.27
C ARG A 402 -4.57 -25.96 21.12
N GLY A 403 -3.82 -25.25 21.96
CA GLY A 403 -2.36 -25.13 21.81
C GLY A 403 -1.94 -24.24 20.63
N VAL A 404 -0.63 -24.13 20.43
CA VAL A 404 -0.04 -23.27 19.37
C VAL A 404 -0.42 -23.77 17.99
N GLU A 405 -0.28 -25.08 17.75
CA GLU A 405 -0.55 -25.72 16.47
C GLU A 405 -2.04 -25.62 16.10
N GLY A 406 -2.93 -25.94 17.03
CA GLY A 406 -4.38 -25.88 16.79
C GLY A 406 -4.91 -24.45 16.61
N ARG A 407 -4.28 -23.46 17.24
CA ARG A 407 -4.55 -22.04 16.99
C ARG A 407 -4.11 -21.65 15.58
N ASP A 408 -2.86 -21.93 15.22
CA ASP A 408 -2.27 -21.45 13.97
C ASP A 408 -2.81 -22.19 12.74
N ALA A 409 -3.32 -23.42 12.89
CA ALA A 409 -4.00 -24.19 11.84
C ALA A 409 -5.22 -23.47 11.24
N LEU A 410 -5.83 -22.51 11.94
CA LEU A 410 -6.92 -21.70 11.39
C LEU A 410 -6.51 -20.85 10.19
N TRP A 411 -5.20 -20.62 9.99
CA TRP A 411 -4.68 -19.92 8.83
C TRP A 411 -4.56 -20.78 7.57
N GLU A 412 -4.75 -22.09 7.65
CA GLU A 412 -4.62 -23.00 6.49
C GLU A 412 -5.58 -22.65 5.35
N HIS A 413 -6.79 -22.18 5.68
CA HIS A 413 -7.81 -21.82 4.69
C HIS A 413 -8.66 -20.63 5.16
N PRO A 414 -9.07 -19.70 4.27
CA PRO A 414 -9.90 -18.54 4.65
C PRO A 414 -11.23 -18.92 5.33
N ASP A 415 -11.83 -20.05 4.96
CA ASP A 415 -13.11 -20.51 5.53
C ASP A 415 -12.98 -21.02 6.98
N MET A 416 -11.76 -21.26 7.46
CA MET A 416 -11.49 -21.66 8.84
C MET A 416 -11.38 -20.44 9.76
N LEU A 417 -11.26 -19.23 9.21
CA LEU A 417 -11.13 -18.04 10.02
C LEU A 417 -12.43 -17.72 10.78
N PRO A 418 -12.30 -17.18 12.00
CA PRO A 418 -13.44 -16.66 12.72
C PRO A 418 -14.13 -15.54 11.93
N THR A 419 -15.44 -15.48 12.02
CA THR A 419 -16.27 -14.41 11.45
C THR A 419 -16.54 -13.32 12.48
N ALA A 420 -17.20 -12.24 12.08
CA ALA A 420 -17.64 -11.20 13.00
C ALA A 420 -18.55 -11.77 14.13
N SER A 421 -19.44 -12.72 13.85
CA SER A 421 -20.26 -13.34 14.90
C SER A 421 -19.43 -14.20 15.87
N ASP A 422 -18.34 -14.79 15.40
CA ASP A 422 -17.44 -15.58 16.26
C ASP A 422 -16.63 -14.68 17.20
N LEU A 423 -16.38 -13.42 16.80
CA LEU A 423 -15.81 -12.42 17.70
C LEU A 423 -16.81 -11.96 18.77
N ASP A 424 -18.13 -12.08 18.54
CA ASP A 424 -19.17 -11.79 19.53
C ASP A 424 -19.31 -12.92 20.57
N ASP A 425 -19.06 -14.17 20.15
CA ASP A 425 -19.03 -15.36 21.01
C ASP A 425 -17.71 -16.16 20.85
N PRO A 426 -16.58 -15.66 21.39
CA PRO A 426 -15.30 -16.34 21.27
C PRO A 426 -15.29 -17.73 21.88
N ASP A 427 -15.97 -17.90 23.01
CA ASP A 427 -16.06 -19.17 23.73
C ASP A 427 -16.80 -20.23 22.88
N GLY A 428 -17.91 -19.85 22.24
CA GLY A 428 -18.65 -20.71 21.33
C GLY A 428 -17.83 -21.15 20.11
N PHE A 429 -17.01 -20.27 19.53
CA PHE A 429 -16.12 -20.64 18.43
C PHE A 429 -15.03 -21.61 18.88
N VAL A 430 -14.37 -21.34 20.01
CA VAL A 430 -13.27 -22.18 20.53
C VAL A 430 -13.70 -23.62 20.78
N HIS A 431 -14.92 -23.82 21.27
CA HIS A 431 -15.48 -25.14 21.57
C HIS A 431 -16.31 -25.74 20.45
N ARG A 432 -16.41 -25.07 19.29
CA ARG A 432 -17.04 -25.65 18.10
C ARG A 432 -16.23 -26.86 17.67
N GLU A 433 -16.87 -28.03 17.67
CA GLU A 433 -16.31 -29.23 17.03
C GLU A 433 -16.15 -28.93 15.54
N HIS A 434 -14.91 -28.74 15.08
CA HIS A 434 -14.64 -28.77 13.65
C HIS A 434 -14.78 -30.22 13.19
N LEU A 435 -15.52 -30.43 12.10
CA LEU A 435 -15.64 -31.74 11.47
C LEU A 435 -14.23 -32.26 11.17
N ASP A 436 -13.89 -33.39 11.78
CA ASP A 436 -12.62 -34.06 11.54
C ASP A 436 -12.63 -34.65 10.13
N PHE A 437 -12.05 -33.92 9.18
CA PHE A 437 -11.92 -34.35 7.79
C PHE A 437 -10.90 -35.49 7.62
N SER A 438 -10.19 -35.91 8.68
CA SER A 438 -9.29 -37.06 8.60
C SER A 438 -10.04 -38.37 8.35
N GLU A 439 -11.28 -38.51 8.84
CA GLU A 439 -12.17 -39.60 8.48
C GLU A 439 -12.59 -39.52 7.02
N LEU A 440 -12.82 -38.31 6.49
CA LEU A 440 -13.18 -38.10 5.08
C LEU A 440 -12.01 -38.42 4.13
N ASP A 441 -10.79 -38.02 4.51
CA ASP A 441 -9.55 -38.30 3.76
C ASP A 441 -9.19 -39.79 3.81
N LYS A 442 -9.43 -40.44 4.95
CA LYS A 442 -9.34 -41.90 5.09
C LYS A 442 -10.36 -42.62 4.21
N MET A 443 -11.62 -42.16 4.18
CA MET A 443 -12.65 -42.73 3.29
C MET A 443 -12.32 -42.53 1.80
N LEU A 444 -11.78 -41.37 1.42
CA LEU A 444 -11.32 -41.09 0.05
C LEU A 444 -10.10 -41.94 -0.33
N GLY A 445 -9.15 -42.11 0.59
CA GLY A 445 -7.99 -42.98 0.42
C GLY A 445 -8.37 -44.46 0.31
N GLU A 446 -9.34 -44.93 1.11
CA GLU A 446 -9.89 -46.28 1.02
C GLU A 446 -10.65 -46.50 -0.30
N ALA A 447 -11.42 -45.52 -0.78
CA ALA A 447 -12.12 -45.58 -2.07
C ALA A 447 -11.14 -45.61 -3.25
N ALA A 448 -10.05 -44.83 -3.20
CA ALA A 448 -8.99 -44.85 -4.21
C ALA A 448 -8.19 -46.17 -4.18
N GLY A 449 -7.98 -46.75 -3.00
CA GLY A 449 -7.34 -48.07 -2.81
C GLY A 449 -8.21 -49.24 -3.27
N GLY A 450 -9.54 -49.14 -3.13
CA GLY A 450 -10.52 -50.16 -3.55
C GLY A 450 -10.55 -50.36 -5.08
N ALA A 451 -10.48 -49.27 -5.86
CA ALA A 451 -10.47 -49.33 -7.32
C ALA A 451 -9.21 -50.01 -7.91
N SER A 452 -8.14 -50.14 -7.13
CA SER A 452 -6.90 -50.80 -7.53
C SER A 452 -6.92 -52.32 -7.28
N ARG A 453 -7.85 -52.81 -6.45
CA ARG A 453 -7.96 -54.24 -6.09
C ARG A 453 -8.86 -55.01 -7.04
N GLU A 454 -9.92 -54.40 -7.57
CA GLU A 454 -10.83 -55.05 -8.53
C GLU A 454 -10.21 -55.31 -9.92
N ARG A 455 -9.11 -54.62 -10.28
CA ARG A 455 -8.42 -54.87 -11.58
C ARG A 455 -7.38 -56.00 -11.54
N ARG A 456 -7.12 -56.62 -10.38
CA ARG A 456 -6.12 -57.69 -10.26
C ARG A 456 -6.70 -59.10 -10.20
N ASP A 457 -8.01 -59.23 -10.06
CA ASP A 457 -8.68 -60.53 -9.89
C ASP A 457 -9.37 -61.05 -11.18
N GLU A 458 -9.30 -60.32 -12.31
CA GLU A 458 -9.86 -60.77 -13.61
C GLU A 458 -8.83 -61.44 -14.56
N ASP A 459 -7.52 -61.32 -14.35
CA ASP A 459 -6.50 -61.93 -15.23
C ASP A 459 -5.91 -63.23 -14.65
N GLY A 460 -6.79 -64.19 -14.35
CA GLY A 460 -6.41 -65.48 -13.77
C GLY A 460 -7.17 -66.67 -14.33
N ASN A 461 -7.06 -66.97 -15.63
CA ASN A 461 -7.18 -68.34 -16.14
C ASN A 461 -6.68 -68.51 -17.59
N GLY A 462 -5.77 -69.46 -17.85
CA GLY A 462 -5.45 -69.90 -19.22
C GLY A 462 -4.01 -70.34 -19.52
N GLU A 463 -3.55 -71.35 -18.80
CA GLU A 463 -2.72 -72.49 -19.26
C GLU A 463 -1.88 -72.43 -20.57
N ASP A 464 -0.59 -72.74 -20.37
CA ASP A 464 0.18 -73.83 -21.01
C ASP A 464 1.16 -73.52 -22.17
N GLY A 465 2.34 -74.15 -22.07
CA GLY A 465 3.16 -74.53 -23.22
C GLY A 465 4.55 -73.90 -23.40
N GLY A 466 5.59 -74.61 -22.95
CA GLY A 466 6.72 -74.98 -23.85
C GLY A 466 8.00 -74.13 -23.86
N ASP A 467 8.98 -74.61 -23.08
CA ASP A 467 10.37 -74.96 -23.45
C ASP A 467 11.18 -74.08 -24.44
N GLY A 468 12.45 -73.79 -24.10
CA GLY A 468 13.40 -73.25 -25.08
C GLY A 468 14.62 -72.45 -24.59
N ASP A 469 15.48 -73.07 -23.79
CA ASP A 469 16.95 -73.14 -23.98
C ASP A 469 17.87 -71.88 -24.07
N ARG A 470 19.01 -71.99 -23.35
CA ARG A 470 20.36 -71.39 -23.53
C ARG A 470 20.63 -69.91 -23.15
N LYS A 471 21.44 -69.68 -22.09
CA LYS A 471 22.95 -69.57 -22.05
C LYS A 471 23.41 -68.19 -22.56
N ASP A 472 24.36 -67.44 -22.01
CA ASP A 472 25.39 -67.55 -20.98
C ASP A 472 25.58 -66.09 -20.45
N GLY A 473 25.86 -65.81 -19.18
CA GLY A 473 27.23 -65.59 -18.71
C GLY A 473 27.60 -64.09 -18.60
N PRO A 474 28.52 -63.67 -17.71
CA PRO A 474 28.23 -62.56 -16.80
C PRO A 474 29.25 -61.40 -16.79
N ALA A 475 28.90 -60.39 -15.98
CA ALA A 475 29.76 -59.54 -15.13
C ALA A 475 30.74 -58.54 -15.79
N ALA A 476 30.53 -57.26 -15.46
CA ALA A 476 31.42 -56.50 -14.57
C ALA A 476 30.62 -55.39 -13.87
#